data_AF-A0A969IHH2-F1
#
_entry.id   AF-A0A969IHH2-F1
#
_cell.length_a   1.000
_cell.length_b   1.000
_cell.length_c   1.000
_cell.angle_alpha   90.00
_cell.angle_beta   90.00
_cell.angle_gamma   90.00
#
_symmetry.space_group_name_H-M   'P 1'
#
loop_
_entity.id
_entity.type
_entity.pdbx_description
1 polymer ?
#
loop_
_entity_poly.entity_id
_entity_poly.type
_entity_poly.pdbx_seq_one_letter_code
_entity_poly.pdbx_strand_id
1 'polypeptide(L)'
;MDTIGQQKIWSFVKEERKATPTTCVAVRQSEAILVDSFMELARKVAELQFLNRDFVLMFRGQNTDWRNKAGNTTLKPEIFRGSDSKKVPAEMKLKELFERLEVAESLLVTEYPKVSANGGKRLRRQQILRWSILQHYKVCSTPLLDVTHSLRIAASFASEDARSTAYVFVLGLPNFEWGRDSKC
;
A
#
# COMPACT_ATOMS: atom_id res chain seq x y z
N MET A 1 -16.42 21.17 -2.93
CA MET A 1 -16.08 19.83 -2.39
C MET A 1 -15.94 18.94 -3.60
N ASP A 2 -14.71 18.82 -4.13
CA ASP A 2 -14.48 18.02 -5.33
C ASP A 2 -14.69 16.55 -5.01
N THR A 3 -15.55 15.91 -5.78
CA THR A 3 -15.92 14.51 -5.60
C THR A 3 -14.71 13.63 -5.93
N ILE A 4 -14.01 13.16 -4.90
CA ILE A 4 -12.95 12.15 -5.03
C ILE A 4 -13.56 10.93 -5.73
N GLY A 5 -13.17 10.66 -6.98
CA GLY A 5 -13.56 9.45 -7.72
C GLY A 5 -14.14 9.64 -9.13
N GLN A 6 -14.32 10.86 -9.63
CA GLN A 6 -14.76 11.10 -11.02
C GLN A 6 -13.63 11.23 -12.04
N GLN A 7 -12.37 11.27 -11.59
CA GLN A 7 -11.23 11.34 -12.49
C GLN A 7 -11.13 10.03 -13.29
N LYS A 8 -11.17 10.17 -14.62
CA LYS A 8 -10.95 9.04 -15.53
C LYS A 8 -9.49 8.61 -15.44
N ILE A 9 -9.27 7.36 -15.09
CA ILE A 9 -7.95 6.71 -15.08
C ILE A 9 -7.97 5.54 -16.05
N TRP A 10 -6.82 5.19 -16.61
CA TRP A 10 -6.69 3.98 -17.41
C TRP A 10 -6.36 2.81 -16.50
N SER A 11 -7.15 1.74 -16.57
CA SER A 11 -6.88 0.50 -15.82
C SER A 11 -7.37 -0.71 -16.58
N PHE A 12 -6.89 -1.88 -16.19
CA PHE A 12 -7.50 -3.15 -16.60
C PHE A 12 -8.71 -3.44 -15.70
N VAL A 13 -9.82 -3.85 -16.31
CA VAL A 13 -11.07 -4.24 -15.63
C VAL A 13 -11.65 -5.44 -16.40
N LYS A 14 -12.35 -6.37 -15.74
CA LYS A 14 -13.12 -7.46 -16.39
C LYS A 14 -12.32 -8.33 -17.38
N GLU A 15 -11.10 -8.73 -17.02
CA GLU A 15 -10.24 -9.60 -17.85
C GLU A 15 -9.84 -9.02 -19.22
N GLU A 16 -10.06 -7.71 -19.45
CA GLU A 16 -9.68 -7.08 -20.69
C GLU A 16 -8.15 -7.15 -20.89
N ARG A 17 -7.73 -7.49 -22.11
CA ARG A 17 -6.31 -7.57 -22.47
C ARG A 17 -5.62 -6.22 -22.53
N LYS A 18 -6.39 -5.12 -22.64
CA LYS A 18 -5.91 -3.74 -22.76
C LYS A 18 -6.50 -2.90 -21.65
N ALA A 19 -5.78 -1.86 -21.23
CA ALA A 19 -6.31 -0.90 -20.30
C ALA A 19 -7.38 -0.02 -20.97
N THR A 20 -8.45 0.27 -20.25
CA THR A 20 -9.56 1.11 -20.71
C THR A 20 -9.81 2.27 -19.74
N PRO A 21 -10.40 3.38 -20.21
CA PRO A 21 -10.76 4.49 -19.34
C PRO A 21 -11.84 4.05 -18.35
N THR A 22 -11.59 4.24 -17.06
CA THR A 22 -12.45 3.79 -15.98
C THR A 22 -12.37 4.74 -14.78
N THR A 23 -13.03 4.40 -13.67
CA THR A 23 -13.02 5.16 -12.42
C THR A 23 -12.39 4.36 -11.30
N CYS A 24 -11.87 5.05 -10.28
CA CYS A 24 -11.33 4.39 -9.09
C CYS A 24 -12.33 3.45 -8.42
N VAL A 25 -13.62 3.77 -8.45
CA VAL A 25 -14.67 2.93 -7.89
C VAL A 25 -14.80 1.63 -8.67
N ALA A 26 -14.83 1.71 -10.01
CA ALA A 26 -14.92 0.54 -10.87
C ALA A 26 -13.68 -0.36 -10.74
N VAL A 27 -12.47 0.20 -10.64
CA VAL A 27 -11.25 -0.58 -10.40
C VAL A 27 -11.32 -1.33 -9.07
N ARG A 28 -11.79 -0.67 -8.00
CA ARG A 28 -11.90 -1.29 -6.67
C ARG A 28 -13.00 -2.35 -6.58
N GLN A 29 -13.99 -2.32 -7.47
CA GLN A 29 -15.07 -3.31 -7.55
C GLN A 29 -14.70 -4.51 -8.43
N SER A 30 -13.76 -4.33 -9.35
CA SER A 30 -13.32 -5.39 -10.26
C SER A 30 -12.54 -6.46 -9.52
N GLU A 31 -12.60 -7.67 -10.05
CA GLU A 31 -11.64 -8.71 -9.72
C GLU A 31 -10.24 -8.32 -10.19
N ALA A 32 -9.23 -8.86 -9.50
CA ALA A 32 -7.83 -8.72 -9.86
C ALA A 32 -7.54 -9.42 -11.19
N ILE A 33 -6.62 -8.85 -11.96
CA ILE A 33 -6.17 -9.46 -13.21
C ILE A 33 -5.11 -10.50 -12.91
N LEU A 34 -5.40 -11.74 -13.30
CA LEU A 34 -4.42 -12.82 -13.25
C LEU A 34 -3.29 -12.57 -14.23
N VAL A 35 -2.07 -12.86 -13.79
CA VAL A 35 -0.85 -12.77 -14.58
C VAL A 35 -0.03 -14.02 -14.33
N ASP A 36 0.49 -14.62 -15.40
CA ASP A 36 1.17 -15.92 -15.33
C ASP A 36 2.67 -15.77 -15.09
N SER A 37 3.21 -14.56 -15.21
CA SER A 37 4.63 -14.29 -14.99
C SER A 37 4.90 -12.86 -14.53
N PHE A 38 6.05 -12.67 -13.88
CA PHE A 38 6.53 -11.33 -13.53
C PHE A 38 6.70 -10.44 -14.77
N MET A 39 7.10 -11.00 -15.91
CA MET A 39 7.24 -10.26 -17.16
C MET A 39 5.90 -9.76 -17.69
N GLU A 40 4.83 -10.54 -17.53
CA GLU A 40 3.48 -10.10 -17.88
C GLU A 40 3.00 -8.98 -16.95
N LEU A 41 3.21 -9.13 -15.64
CA LEU A 41 2.92 -8.07 -14.67
C LEU A 41 3.63 -6.77 -15.03
N ALA A 42 4.94 -6.84 -15.31
CA ALA A 42 5.74 -5.68 -15.69
C ALA A 42 5.23 -5.03 -16.99
N ARG A 43 4.82 -5.82 -17.98
CA ARG A 43 4.25 -5.31 -19.24
C ARG A 43 2.95 -4.55 -19.00
N LYS A 44 2.03 -5.12 -18.22
CA LYS A 44 0.76 -4.47 -17.86
C LYS A 44 1.00 -3.18 -17.08
N VAL A 45 1.92 -3.18 -16.12
CA VAL A 45 2.29 -1.98 -15.35
C VAL A 45 2.89 -0.90 -16.25
N ALA A 46 3.74 -1.26 -17.22
CA ALA A 46 4.29 -0.31 -18.18
C ALA A 46 3.20 0.34 -19.05
N GLU A 47 2.19 -0.44 -19.49
CA GLU A 47 1.02 0.11 -20.19
C GLU A 47 0.25 1.10 -19.32
N LEU A 48 -0.01 0.77 -18.04
CA LEU A 48 -0.64 1.69 -17.10
C LEU A 48 0.16 2.98 -16.93
N GLN A 49 1.49 2.88 -16.80
CA GLN A 49 2.36 4.05 -16.65
C GLN A 49 2.36 4.93 -17.89
N PHE A 50 2.35 4.32 -19.09
CA PHE A 50 2.30 5.05 -20.36
C PHE A 50 0.98 5.82 -20.55
N LEU A 51 -0.13 5.23 -20.14
CA LEU A 51 -1.48 5.80 -20.29
C LEU A 51 -1.82 6.81 -19.19
N ASN A 52 -1.32 6.62 -17.96
CA ASN A 52 -1.56 7.48 -16.81
C ASN A 52 -0.36 8.41 -16.53
N ARG A 53 -0.02 9.26 -17.51
CA ARG A 53 1.21 10.09 -17.48
C ARG A 53 1.28 11.08 -16.32
N ASP A 54 0.12 11.52 -15.85
CA ASP A 54 0.00 12.48 -14.75
C ASP A 54 0.14 11.82 -13.37
N PHE A 55 0.46 10.52 -13.33
CA PHE A 55 0.57 9.76 -12.10
C PHE A 55 1.95 9.12 -11.95
N VAL A 56 2.48 9.21 -10.73
CA VAL A 56 3.60 8.39 -10.28
C VAL A 56 3.03 7.10 -9.71
N LEU A 57 3.43 5.97 -10.28
CA LEU A 57 2.98 4.66 -9.81
C LEU A 57 3.75 4.23 -8.56
N MET A 58 3.00 3.81 -7.55
CA MET A 58 3.45 3.12 -6.36
C MET A 58 2.83 1.74 -6.30
N PHE A 59 3.53 0.80 -5.68
CA PHE A 59 3.12 -0.60 -5.62
C PHE A 59 2.99 -1.06 -4.17
N ARG A 60 2.02 -1.94 -3.93
CA ARG A 60 1.85 -2.62 -2.64
C ARG A 60 1.59 -4.10 -2.88
N GLY A 61 2.44 -4.95 -2.31
CA GLY A 61 2.20 -6.40 -2.27
C GLY A 61 1.33 -6.80 -1.09
N GLN A 62 0.40 -7.73 -1.29
CA GLN A 62 -0.35 -8.39 -0.21
C GLN A 62 -0.64 -9.84 -0.57
N ASN A 63 -0.72 -10.71 0.42
CA ASN A 63 -1.13 -12.10 0.26
C ASN A 63 -2.65 -12.28 0.08
N THR A 64 -3.44 -11.26 0.40
CA THR A 64 -4.91 -11.30 0.35
C THR A 64 -5.45 -9.96 -0.12
N ASP A 65 -6.56 -9.99 -0.89
CA ASP A 65 -7.34 -8.81 -1.22
C ASP A 65 -8.39 -8.52 -0.13
N TRP A 66 -8.20 -7.41 0.60
CA TRP A 66 -9.05 -7.04 1.73
C TRP A 66 -10.21 -6.18 1.25
N ARG A 67 -11.44 -6.69 1.36
CA ARG A 67 -12.64 -6.01 0.84
C ARG A 67 -13.53 -5.43 1.93
N ASN A 68 -14.12 -4.27 1.66
CA ASN A 68 -15.12 -3.68 2.56
C ASN A 68 -16.48 -4.39 2.46
N LYS A 69 -17.46 -3.93 3.24
CA LYS A 69 -18.84 -4.46 3.21
C LYS A 69 -19.52 -4.33 1.84
N ALA A 70 -19.13 -3.36 1.02
CA ALA A 70 -19.64 -3.16 -0.33
C ALA A 70 -18.90 -4.00 -1.39
N GLY A 71 -17.95 -4.85 -0.99
CA GLY A 71 -17.18 -5.70 -1.91
C GLY A 71 -15.99 -5.01 -2.58
N ASN A 72 -15.71 -3.75 -2.23
CA ASN A 72 -14.61 -2.99 -2.82
C ASN A 72 -13.29 -3.33 -2.14
N THR A 73 -12.22 -3.53 -2.91
CA THR A 73 -10.85 -3.59 -2.40
C THR A 73 -10.53 -2.39 -1.52
N THR A 74 -9.79 -2.65 -0.44
CA THR A 74 -9.33 -1.67 0.53
C THR A 74 -7.84 -1.82 0.80
N LEU A 75 -7.18 -0.68 0.93
CA LEU A 75 -5.77 -0.60 1.29
C LEU A 75 -5.69 0.06 2.65
N LYS A 76 -5.56 -0.77 3.67
CA LYS A 76 -5.44 -0.33 5.06
C LYS A 76 -4.06 -0.72 5.60
N PRO A 77 -3.46 0.13 6.45
CA PRO A 77 -2.37 -0.29 7.33
C PRO A 77 -2.77 -1.54 8.12
N GLU A 78 -1.79 -2.37 8.42
CA GLU A 78 -2.01 -3.67 9.06
C GLU A 78 -2.70 -3.53 10.42
N ILE A 79 -2.35 -2.49 11.20
CA ILE A 79 -2.92 -2.26 12.53
C ILE A 79 -4.43 -2.02 12.51
N PHE A 80 -5.00 -1.61 11.36
CA PHE A 80 -6.43 -1.34 11.19
C PHE A 80 -7.17 -2.48 10.47
N ARG A 81 -6.53 -3.62 10.23
CA ARG A 81 -7.16 -4.81 9.64
C ARG A 81 -7.76 -5.66 10.74
N GLY A 82 -9.07 -5.93 10.66
CA GLY A 82 -9.74 -6.86 11.56
C GLY A 82 -9.38 -8.30 11.26
N SER A 83 -9.86 -9.22 12.11
CA SER A 83 -9.75 -10.67 11.86
C SER A 83 -10.51 -11.13 10.62
N ASP A 84 -11.48 -10.34 10.16
CA ASP A 84 -12.20 -10.52 8.90
C ASP A 84 -11.92 -9.30 8.02
N SER A 85 -11.69 -9.58 6.73
CA SER A 85 -11.55 -8.62 5.64
C SER A 85 -12.53 -7.43 5.69
N LYS A 86 -13.77 -7.69 6.13
CA LYS A 86 -14.87 -6.71 6.14
C LYS A 86 -14.96 -5.88 7.42
N LYS A 87 -14.14 -6.18 8.45
CA LYS A 87 -14.25 -5.57 9.78
C LYS A 87 -12.99 -4.78 10.15
N VAL A 88 -13.21 -3.71 10.91
CA VAL A 88 -12.13 -2.99 11.62
C VAL A 88 -11.96 -3.69 12.99
N PRO A 89 -10.75 -3.72 13.56
CA PRO A 89 -10.55 -4.24 14.92
C PRO A 89 -11.50 -3.56 15.91
N ALA A 90 -11.97 -4.32 16.91
CA ALA A 90 -12.67 -3.75 18.05
C ALA A 90 -11.74 -2.79 18.80
N GLU A 91 -12.30 -1.75 19.42
CA GLU A 91 -11.54 -0.70 20.10
C GLU A 91 -10.53 -1.25 21.11
N MET A 92 -10.94 -2.23 21.92
CA MET A 92 -10.06 -2.91 22.88
C MET A 92 -8.86 -3.58 22.20
N LYS A 93 -9.08 -4.25 21.06
CA LYS A 93 -7.99 -4.88 20.30
C LYS A 93 -7.08 -3.84 19.66
N LEU A 94 -7.65 -2.75 19.16
CA LEU A 94 -6.87 -1.66 18.59
C LEU A 94 -5.97 -1.03 19.66
N LYS A 95 -6.49 -0.82 20.87
CA LYS A 95 -5.72 -0.33 22.01
C LYS A 95 -4.54 -1.26 22.35
N GLU A 96 -4.78 -2.57 22.43
CA GLU A 96 -3.73 -3.58 22.65
C GLU A 96 -2.63 -3.51 21.57
N LEU A 97 -3.01 -3.32 20.29
CA LEU A 97 -2.05 -3.19 19.20
C LEU A 97 -1.20 -1.92 19.32
N PHE A 98 -1.80 -0.80 19.71
CA PHE A 98 -1.06 0.45 19.95
C PHE A 98 -0.16 0.36 21.18
N GLU A 99 -0.60 -0.27 22.27
CA GLU A 99 0.25 -0.53 23.45
C GLU A 99 1.48 -1.37 23.07
N ARG A 100 1.30 -2.42 22.25
CA ARG A 100 2.43 -3.22 21.72
C ARG A 100 3.37 -2.40 20.84
N LEU A 101 2.83 -1.49 20.02
CA LEU A 101 3.62 -0.58 19.18
C LEU A 101 4.45 0.37 20.05
N GLU A 102 3.87 0.96 21.09
CA GLU A 102 4.55 1.86 22.03
C GLU A 102 5.69 1.17 22.78
N VAL A 103 5.47 -0.08 23.23
CA VAL A 103 6.53 -0.90 23.84
C VAL A 103 7.66 -1.14 22.85
N ALA A 104 7.34 -1.54 21.61
CA ALA A 104 8.34 -1.78 20.57
C ALA A 104 9.12 -0.51 20.21
N GLU A 105 8.46 0.64 20.13
CA GLU A 105 9.12 1.94 19.92
C GLU A 105 10.11 2.28 21.05
N SER A 106 9.70 2.06 22.30
CA SER A 106 10.51 2.36 23.48
C SER A 106 11.77 1.48 23.54
N LEU A 107 11.61 0.19 23.24
CA LEU A 107 12.72 -0.75 23.10
C LEU A 107 13.66 -0.33 21.96
N LEU A 108 13.12 0.00 20.79
CA LEU A 108 13.91 0.44 19.64
C LEU A 108 14.74 1.70 19.96
N VAL A 109 14.14 2.68 20.65
CA VAL A 109 14.84 3.91 21.06
C VAL A 109 15.95 3.64 22.08
N THR A 110 15.76 2.66 22.96
CA THR A 110 16.70 2.32 24.03
C THR A 110 17.87 1.48 23.52
N GLU A 111 17.60 0.50 22.65
CA GLU A 111 18.61 -0.45 22.17
C GLU A 111 19.39 0.07 20.96
N TYR A 112 18.76 0.82 20.05
CA TYR A 112 19.44 1.27 18.81
C TYR A 112 20.73 2.07 19.05
N PRO A 113 20.81 3.02 20.01
CA PRO A 113 22.04 3.76 20.27
C PRO A 113 23.20 2.89 20.78
N LYS A 114 22.91 1.71 21.35
CA LYS A 114 23.95 0.76 21.81
C LYS A 114 24.61 0.05 20.64
N VAL A 115 23.88 -0.13 19.53
CA VAL A 115 24.34 -0.83 18.33
C VAL A 115 24.93 0.14 17.30
N SER A 116 24.39 1.36 17.19
CA SER A 116 24.89 2.39 16.28
C SER A 116 24.96 3.74 16.97
N ALA A 117 26.18 4.28 17.10
CA ALA A 117 26.42 5.63 17.61
C ALA A 117 25.77 6.72 16.72
N ASN A 118 25.56 6.42 15.44
CA ASN A 118 24.97 7.32 14.46
C ASN A 118 23.46 7.07 14.31
N GLY A 119 22.67 8.15 14.22
CA GLY A 119 21.23 8.08 13.91
C GLY A 119 20.28 8.05 15.12
N GLY A 120 20.76 7.76 16.33
CA GLY A 120 19.90 7.68 17.54
C GLY A 120 19.14 8.98 17.86
N LYS A 121 19.73 10.16 17.58
CA LYS A 121 19.04 11.45 17.73
C LYS A 121 17.84 11.58 16.77
N ARG A 122 17.99 11.14 15.52
CA ARG A 122 16.92 11.20 14.50
C ARG A 122 15.81 10.23 14.83
N LEU A 123 16.16 9.01 15.23
CA LEU A 123 15.23 7.96 15.66
C LEU A 123 14.36 8.41 16.85
N ARG A 124 14.94 9.10 17.84
CA ARG A 124 14.19 9.67 18.98
C ARG A 124 13.22 10.76 18.56
N ARG A 125 13.61 11.62 17.62
CA ARG A 125 12.78 12.76 17.20
C ARG A 125 11.67 12.38 16.22
N GLN A 126 11.88 11.37 15.37
CA GLN A 126 10.97 11.05 14.26
C GLN A 126 10.22 9.75 14.51
N GLN A 127 8.95 9.86 14.92
CA GLN A 127 8.09 8.69 15.15
C GLN A 127 7.87 7.84 13.90
N ILE A 128 7.62 8.49 12.76
CA ILE A 128 7.41 7.81 11.47
C ILE A 128 8.62 6.94 11.11
N LEU A 129 9.84 7.37 11.43
CA LEU A 129 11.06 6.58 11.20
C LEU A 129 11.10 5.32 12.09
N ARG A 130 10.64 5.43 13.35
CA ARG A 130 10.56 4.25 14.23
C ARG A 130 9.54 3.25 13.69
N TRP A 131 8.36 3.74 13.32
CA TRP A 131 7.32 2.89 12.74
C TRP A 131 7.75 2.27 11.42
N SER A 132 8.48 2.98 10.56
CA SER A 132 8.97 2.40 9.31
C SER A 132 9.99 1.30 9.53
N ILE A 133 10.88 1.44 10.52
CA ILE A 133 11.83 0.38 10.91
C ILE A 133 11.07 -0.84 11.45
N LEU A 134 10.15 -0.63 12.40
CA LEU A 134 9.35 -1.72 12.98
C LEU A 134 8.52 -2.45 11.93
N GLN A 135 7.94 -1.71 10.98
CA GLN A 135 7.19 -2.25 9.84
C GLN A 135 8.09 -3.04 8.89
N HIS A 136 9.23 -2.47 8.50
CA HIS A 136 10.15 -3.08 7.53
C HIS A 136 10.65 -4.45 8.00
N TYR A 137 10.91 -4.59 9.30
CA TYR A 137 11.34 -5.85 9.92
C TYR A 137 10.19 -6.72 10.43
N LYS A 138 8.93 -6.38 10.13
CA LYS A 138 7.72 -7.12 10.55
C LYS A 138 7.66 -7.38 12.08
N VAL A 139 8.18 -6.47 12.91
CA VAL A 139 8.25 -6.65 14.39
C VAL A 139 6.85 -6.58 15.01
N CYS A 140 6.05 -5.60 14.59
CA CYS A 140 4.67 -5.42 15.00
C CYS A 140 3.90 -4.65 13.93
N SER A 141 2.57 -4.78 13.93
CA SER A 141 1.70 -4.06 13.02
C SER A 141 1.76 -2.55 13.31
N THR A 142 1.84 -1.72 12.26
CA THR A 142 1.97 -0.27 12.37
C THR A 142 0.83 0.45 11.65
N PRO A 143 0.58 1.75 11.97
CA PRO A 143 -0.41 2.56 11.26
C PRO A 143 0.07 3.06 9.89
N LEU A 144 1.27 2.68 9.46
CA LEU A 144 1.82 3.10 8.17
C LEU A 144 1.31 2.20 7.04
N LEU A 145 0.98 2.82 5.90
CA LEU A 145 0.71 2.11 4.66
C LEU A 145 2.02 1.92 3.89
N ASP A 146 2.60 0.72 3.96
CA ASP A 146 3.75 0.36 3.15
C ASP A 146 3.43 0.37 1.64
N VAL A 147 4.24 1.11 0.88
CA VAL A 147 4.22 1.23 -0.58
C VAL A 147 5.65 1.40 -1.10
N THR A 148 5.92 0.92 -2.30
CA THR A 148 7.25 0.99 -2.92
C THR A 148 7.17 1.38 -4.38
N HIS A 149 8.20 2.05 -4.90
CA HIS A 149 8.37 2.29 -6.34
C HIS A 149 8.86 1.04 -7.10
N SER A 150 9.34 0.02 -6.39
CA SER A 150 9.85 -1.19 -7.04
C SER A 150 8.77 -2.25 -7.16
N LEU A 151 8.30 -2.47 -8.39
CA LEU A 151 7.37 -3.54 -8.70
C LEU A 151 7.90 -4.92 -8.26
N ARG A 152 9.21 -5.16 -8.39
CA ARG A 152 9.85 -6.42 -7.99
C ARG A 152 9.79 -6.63 -6.48
N ILE A 153 10.03 -5.58 -5.69
CA ILE A 153 9.94 -5.65 -4.23
C ILE A 153 8.50 -5.88 -3.80
N ALA A 154 7.54 -5.17 -4.39
CA ALA A 154 6.11 -5.39 -4.11
C ALA A 154 5.68 -6.82 -4.44
N ALA A 155 6.09 -7.36 -5.58
CA ALA A 155 5.81 -8.75 -5.95
C ALA A 155 6.44 -9.74 -4.97
N SER A 156 7.69 -9.52 -4.54
CA SER A 156 8.36 -10.37 -3.55
C SER A 156 7.60 -10.40 -2.23
N PHE A 157 7.21 -9.24 -1.70
CA PHE A 157 6.43 -9.17 -0.45
C PHE A 157 5.04 -9.80 -0.60
N ALA A 158 4.40 -9.67 -1.77
CA ALA A 158 3.12 -10.31 -2.02
C ALA A 158 3.24 -11.84 -1.98
N SER A 159 4.34 -12.39 -2.51
CA SER A 159 4.56 -13.82 -2.64
C SER A 159 5.16 -14.50 -1.40
N GLU A 160 5.85 -13.76 -0.51
CA GLU A 160 6.58 -14.33 0.64
C GLU A 160 5.70 -15.18 1.57
N ASP A 161 4.48 -14.73 1.85
CA ASP A 161 3.54 -15.38 2.77
C ASP A 161 2.23 -15.84 2.06
N ALA A 162 2.25 -15.93 0.73
CA ALA A 162 1.08 -16.33 -0.06
C ALA A 162 1.00 -17.85 -0.22
N ARG A 163 -0.18 -18.43 0.07
CA ARG A 163 -0.41 -19.88 -0.06
C ARG A 163 -0.75 -20.32 -1.48
N SER A 164 -1.49 -19.50 -2.23
CA SER A 164 -1.95 -19.84 -3.58
C SER A 164 -1.98 -18.62 -4.50
N THR A 165 -2.47 -17.50 -3.99
CA THR A 165 -2.66 -16.28 -4.76
C THR A 165 -2.00 -15.12 -4.01
N ALA A 166 -1.30 -14.28 -4.76
CA ALA A 166 -0.68 -13.05 -4.27
C ALA A 166 -1.20 -11.87 -5.08
N TYR A 167 -1.31 -10.71 -4.45
CA TYR A 167 -1.87 -9.51 -5.06
C TYR A 167 -0.83 -8.40 -5.07
N VAL A 168 -0.68 -7.76 -6.23
CA VAL A 168 0.07 -6.51 -6.37
C VAL A 168 -0.90 -5.40 -6.73
N PHE A 169 -1.04 -4.44 -5.84
CA PHE A 169 -1.86 -3.24 -6.05
C PHE A 169 -1.00 -2.15 -6.68
N VAL A 170 -1.53 -1.53 -7.74
CA VAL A 170 -0.91 -0.39 -8.44
C VAL A 170 -1.67 0.87 -8.06
N LEU A 171 -0.95 1.86 -7.54
CA LEU A 171 -1.50 3.11 -7.03
C LEU A 171 -0.94 4.26 -7.85
N GLY A 172 -1.82 5.00 -8.52
CA GLY A 172 -1.44 6.26 -9.16
C GLY A 172 -1.51 7.40 -8.15
N LEU A 173 -0.36 7.94 -7.76
CA LEU A 173 -0.29 9.20 -7.02
C LEU A 173 -0.19 10.36 -8.00
N PRO A 174 -0.98 11.44 -7.85
CA PRO A 174 -0.85 12.61 -8.72
C PRO A 174 0.59 13.10 -8.73
N ASN A 175 1.16 13.22 -9.93
CA ASN A 175 2.45 13.86 -10.09
C ASN A 175 2.23 15.36 -9.89
N PHE A 176 2.69 15.90 -8.76
CA PHE A 176 2.69 17.34 -8.53
C PHE A 176 3.78 17.98 -9.38
N GLU A 177 3.53 18.12 -10.67
CA GLU A 177 4.25 19.11 -11.46
C GLU A 177 3.71 20.50 -11.06
N TRP A 178 4.37 21.12 -10.08
CA TRP A 178 4.19 22.54 -9.81
C TRP A 178 4.63 23.34 -11.06
N GLY A 179 3.71 23.61 -11.98
CA GLY A 179 4.02 24.47 -13.13
C GLY A 179 3.28 24.24 -14.46
N ARG A 180 2.25 23.39 -14.56
CA ARG A 180 1.41 23.37 -15.76
C ARG A 180 -0.05 23.68 -15.43
N ASP A 181 -0.35 24.97 -15.49
CA ASP A 181 -1.64 25.59 -15.83
C ASP A 181 -2.89 24.72 -15.64
N SER A 182 -3.30 24.53 -14.39
CA SER A 182 -4.72 24.36 -14.07
C SER A 182 -5.32 25.74 -13.86
N LYS A 183 -5.73 26.39 -14.97
CA LYS A 183 -6.72 27.47 -14.90
C LYS A 183 -7.98 26.90 -14.27
N CYS A 184 -8.29 27.38 -13.07
CA CYS A 184 -9.64 27.35 -12.50
C CYS A 184 -10.63 28.06 -13.43
#